data_AF-A0A7C4MV54-F1
#
_entry.id   AF-A0A7C4MV54-F1
#
_cell.length_a   1.000
_cell.length_b   1.000
_cell.length_c   1.000
_cell.angle_alpha   90.00
_cell.angle_beta   90.00
_cell.angle_gamma   90.00
#
_symmetry.space_group_name_H-M   'P 1'
#
loop_
_entity.id
_entity.type
_entity.pdbx_description
1 polymer ?
#
loop_
_entity_poly.entity_id
_entity_poly.type
_entity_poly.pdbx_seq_one_letter_code
_entity_poly.pdbx_strand_id
1 'polypeptide(L)' 'MHWDYGWGMGFGFGSITMILFWALVILGIAYLVKMIAGGSKKEDKDKTAIDILKMRYTKGEISKEEFEKIRDDLTRI' A
#
# COMPACT_ATOMS: atom_id res chain seq x y z
N MET A 1 -44.83 24.67 14.12
CA MET A 1 -43.50 25.12 13.65
C MET A 1 -42.74 25.72 14.82
N HIS A 2 -41.91 24.93 15.50
CA HIS A 2 -40.51 25.24 15.78
C HIS A 2 -39.96 24.09 16.61
N TRP A 3 -38.97 23.41 16.05
CA TRP A 3 -38.16 22.42 16.72
C TRP A 3 -37.06 23.21 17.42
N ASP A 4 -37.24 23.49 18.71
CA ASP A 4 -36.21 24.15 19.50
C ASP A 4 -35.07 23.18 19.79
N TYR A 5 -33.97 23.46 19.11
CA TYR A 5 -32.69 22.79 19.20
C TYR A 5 -32.14 22.90 20.63
N GLY A 6 -32.25 21.81 21.39
CA GLY A 6 -31.45 21.53 22.58
C GLY A 6 -29.98 21.30 22.22
N TRP A 7 -29.32 22.32 21.68
CA TRP A 7 -27.91 22.34 21.34
C TRP A 7 -27.14 23.00 22.48
N GLY A 8 -26.65 22.20 23.42
CA GLY A 8 -25.68 22.68 24.41
C GLY A 8 -25.92 22.19 25.83
N MET A 9 -25.42 20.98 26.12
CA MET A 9 -24.59 20.69 27.31
C MET A 9 -24.17 19.19 27.34
N GLY A 10 -23.69 18.63 26.22
CA GLY A 10 -23.32 17.20 26.16
C GLY A 10 -22.44 16.78 24.98
N PHE A 11 -22.29 17.66 23.98
CA PHE A 11 -21.57 17.40 22.73
C PHE A 11 -20.13 17.95 22.68
N GLY A 12 -19.56 18.36 23.82
CA GLY A 12 -18.28 19.09 23.83
C GLY A 12 -17.02 18.23 23.96
N PHE A 13 -17.08 17.11 24.69
CA PHE A 13 -15.89 16.30 25.00
C PHE A 13 -16.05 14.80 24.68
N GLY A 14 -17.24 14.22 24.89
CA GLY A 14 -17.49 12.79 24.60
C GLY A 14 -17.63 12.47 23.10
N SER A 15 -18.26 13.35 22.33
CA SER A 15 -18.42 13.19 20.88
C SER A 15 -17.09 13.38 20.12
N ILE A 16 -16.29 14.37 20.53
CA ILE A 16 -14.99 14.66 19.92
C ILE A 16 -14.02 13.51 20.16
N THR A 17 -13.95 13.00 21.39
CA THR A 17 -13.09 11.84 21.72
C THR A 17 -13.53 10.58 20.96
N MET A 18 -14.83 10.37 20.78
CA MET A 18 -15.35 9.24 20.00
C MET A 18 -14.96 9.35 18.52
N ILE A 19 -15.11 10.53 17.90
CA ILE A 19 -14.70 10.76 16.50
C ILE A 19 -13.18 10.61 16.35
N LEU A 20 -12.41 11.18 17.28
CA LEU A 20 -10.95 11.03 17.31
C LEU A 20 -10.54 9.56 17.42
N PHE A 21 -11.19 8.79 18.28
CA PHE A 21 -10.94 7.36 18.44
C PHE A 21 -11.17 6.62 17.12
N TRP A 22 -12.31 6.82 16.47
CA TRP A 22 -12.59 6.22 15.16
C TRP A 22 -11.60 6.67 14.07
N ALA A 23 -11.23 7.95 14.04
CA ALA A 23 -10.22 8.45 13.12
C ALA A 23 -8.86 7.78 13.34
N LEU A 24 -8.44 7.58 14.59
CA LEU A 24 -7.21 6.86 14.95
C LEU A 24 -7.26 5.40 14.52
N VAL A 25 -8.39 4.71 14.76
CA VAL A 25 -8.60 3.33 14.32
C VAL A 25 -8.50 3.20 12.81
N ILE A 26 -9.18 4.08 12.06
CA ILE A 26 -9.14 4.09 10.59
C ILE A 26 -7.72 4.35 10.09
N LEU A 27 -7.01 5.34 10.67
CA LEU A 27 -5.63 5.63 10.31
C LEU A 27 -4.70 4.44 10.61
N GLY A 28 -4.88 3.77 11.75
CA GLY A 28 -4.12 2.58 12.12
C GLY A 28 -4.34 1.42 11.12
N ILE A 29 -5.60 1.13 10.78
CA ILE A 29 -5.93 0.11 9.78
C ILE A 29 -5.36 0.51 8.41
N ALA A 30 -5.55 1.76 7.98
CA ALA A 30 -5.03 2.26 6.71
C ALA A 30 -3.49 2.17 6.64
N TYR A 31 -2.80 2.46 7.75
CA TYR A 31 -1.34 2.31 7.85
C TYR A 31 -0.90 0.85 7.74
N LEU A 32 -1.57 -0.06 8.47
CA LEU A 32 -1.31 -1.50 8.38
C LEU A 32 -1.54 -2.03 6.96
N VAL A 33 -2.68 -1.67 6.35
CA VAL A 33 -2.99 -2.03 4.97
C VAL A 33 -1.97 -1.42 4.01
N LYS A 34 -1.55 -0.17 4.20
CA LYS A 34 -0.51 0.47 3.38
C LYS A 34 0.85 -0.19 3.55
N MET A 35 1.19 -0.69 4.74
CA MET A 35 2.45 -1.38 4.97
C MET A 35 2.45 -2.75 4.28
N ILE A 36 1.35 -3.49 4.37
CA ILE A 36 1.18 -4.80 3.72
C ILE A 36 1.09 -4.63 2.19
N ALA A 37 0.21 -3.75 1.71
CA ALA A 37 -0.02 -3.51 0.28
C ALA A 37 1.08 -2.68 -0.39
N GLY A 38 1.82 -1.88 0.38
CA GLY A 38 2.97 -1.09 -0.09
C GLY A 38 4.21 -1.95 -0.32
N GLY A 39 4.36 -3.06 0.39
CA GLY A 39 5.38 -4.08 0.11
C GLY A 39 5.12 -4.82 -1.21
N SER A 40 3.86 -5.06 -1.56
CA SER A 40 3.50 -5.85 -2.75
C SER A 40 3.69 -5.08 -4.06
N LYS A 41 3.49 -3.74 -4.09
CA LYS A 41 3.46 -3.00 -5.36
C LYS A 41 4.82 -2.82 -6.06
N LYS A 42 5.94 -2.82 -5.32
CA LYS A 42 7.28 -2.84 -5.93
C LYS A 42 7.71 -4.27 -6.25
N GLU A 43 7.54 -5.19 -5.30
CA GLU A 43 7.97 -6.57 -5.45
C GLU A 43 7.20 -7.35 -6.53
N ASP A 44 5.90 -7.09 -6.74
CA ASP A 44 5.12 -7.76 -7.79
C ASP A 44 5.58 -7.36 -9.19
N LYS A 45 6.03 -6.13 -9.39
CA LYS A 45 6.57 -5.68 -10.69
C LYS A 45 7.93 -6.31 -10.97
N ASP A 46 8.80 -6.37 -9.96
CA ASP A 46 10.12 -6.98 -10.09
C ASP A 46 10.02 -8.49 -10.28
N LYS A 47 9.13 -9.17 -9.54
CA LYS A 47 8.79 -10.59 -9.75
C LYS A 47 8.28 -10.84 -11.16
N THR A 48 7.37 -10.01 -11.67
CA THR A 48 6.84 -10.14 -13.04
C THR A 48 7.93 -9.91 -14.09
N ALA A 49 8.81 -8.91 -13.90
CA ALA A 49 9.91 -8.62 -14.82
C ALA A 49 10.94 -9.77 -14.86
N ILE A 50 11.31 -10.31 -13.70
CA ILE A 50 12.23 -11.44 -13.57
C ILE A 50 11.63 -12.72 -14.16
N ASP A 51 10.33 -12.98 -13.97
CA ASP A 51 9.65 -14.14 -14.55
C ASP A 51 9.60 -14.08 -16.08
N ILE A 52 9.34 -12.90 -16.65
CA ILE A 52 9.38 -12.69 -18.11
C ILE A 52 10.80 -12.92 -18.66
N LEU A 53 11.83 -12.42 -17.97
CA LEU A 53 13.23 -12.62 -18.36
C LEU A 53 13.64 -14.09 -18.31
N LYS A 54 13.24 -14.80 -17.25
CA LYS A 54 13.53 -16.23 -17.08
C LYS A 54 12.91 -17.07 -18.21
N MET A 55 11.68 -16.74 -18.60
CA MET A 55 10.99 -17.45 -19.69
C MET A 55 11.73 -17.30 -21.03
N ARG A 56 12.31 -16.12 -21.32
CA ARG A 56 13.12 -15.88 -22.53
C ARG A 56 14.50 -16.52 -22.48
N TYR A 57 15.13 -16.57 -21.30
CA TYR A 57 16.36 -17.31 -21.09
C TYR A 57 16.18 -18.81 -21.34
N THR A 58 15.11 -19.41 -20.81
CA THR A 58 14.80 -20.83 -21.09
C THR A 58 14.46 -21.10 -22.55
N LYS A 59 13.96 -20.08 -23.26
CA LYS A 59 13.69 -20.13 -24.70
C LYS A 59 14.95 -19.97 -25.55
N GLY A 60 16.10 -19.66 -24.92
CA GLY A 60 17.39 -19.44 -25.59
C GLY A 60 17.47 -18.14 -26.38
N GLU A 61 16.50 -17.23 -26.21
CA GLU A 61 16.45 -15.94 -26.93
C GLU A 61 17.40 -14.90 -26.33
N ILE A 62 17.90 -15.13 -25.10
CA ILE A 62 18.73 -14.19 -24.35
C ILE A 62 19.93 -14.96 -23.76
N SER A 63 21.13 -14.39 -23.85
CA SER A 63 22.34 -14.99 -23.26
C SER A 63 22.36 -14.82 -21.74
N LYS A 64 23.19 -15.63 -21.05
CA LYS A 64 23.39 -15.50 -19.61
C LYS A 64 23.93 -14.11 -19.22
N GLU A 65 24.78 -13.51 -20.07
CA GLU A 65 25.35 -12.18 -19.81
C GLU A 65 24.28 -11.07 -19.86
N GLU A 66 23.34 -11.15 -20.80
CA GLU A 66 22.23 -10.20 -20.91
C GLU A 66 21.24 -10.33 -19.75
N PHE A 67 20.97 -11.56 -19.31
CA PHE A 67 20.13 -11.82 -18.12
C PHE A 67 20.73 -11.18 -16.86
N GLU A 68 22.04 -11.32 -16.65
CA GLU A 68 22.69 -10.77 -15.46
C GLU A 68 22.71 -9.24 -15.44
N LYS A 69 22.92 -8.57 -16.59
CA LYS A 69 22.87 -7.11 -16.67
C LYS A 69 21.50 -6.55 -16.29
N ILE A 70 20.43 -7.15 -16.83
CA ILE A 70 19.07 -6.67 -16.58
C ILE A 70 18.65 -6.94 -15.14
N ARG A 71 19.06 -8.10 -14.58
CA ARG A 71 18.84 -8.39 -13.16
C ARG A 71 19.53 -7.35 -12.27
N ASP A 72 20.80 -7.04 -12.53
CA ASP A 72 21.58 -6.11 -11.70
C ASP A 72 20.98 -4.70 -11.72
N ASP A 73 20.56 -4.22 -12.90
CA ASP A 73 19.86 -2.93 -13.07
C ASP A 73 18.53 -2.89 -12.31
N LEU A 74 17.73 -3.96 -12.34
CA LEU A 74 16.46 -4.03 -11.60
C LEU A 74 16.66 -4.01 -10.08
N THR A 75 17.72 -4.64 -9.56
CA THR A 75 18.06 -4.58 -8.12
C THR A 75 18.67 -3.25 -7.68
N ARG A 76 19.14 -2.41 -8.60
CA ARG A 76 19.82 -1.13 -8.30
C ARG A 76 18.88 0.09 -8.24
N ILE A 77 17.58 -0.07 -8.53
CA ILE A 77 16.54 0.98 -8.53
C ILE A 77 15.71 0.95 -7.23
#